data_AF-A0A938SI49-F1
#
_entry.id   AF-A0A938SI49-F1
#
_cell.length_a   1.000
_cell.length_b   1.000
_cell.length_c   1.000
_cell.angle_alpha   90.00
_cell.angle_beta   90.00
_cell.angle_gamma   90.00
#
_symmetry.space_group_name_H-M   'P 1'
#
loop_
_entity.id
_entity.type
_entity.pdbx_description
1 polymer ?
#
loop_
_entity_poly.entity_id
_entity_poly.type
_entity_poly.pdbx_seq_one_letter_code
_entity_poly.pdbx_strand_id
1 'polypeptide(L)'
;RIATWLLPGEDGPINTIRWELTREGLEDYEYLWLLHHAVQNAKAAGADATDGERALARVNELVIRKGRSLRFNPDPALLHDVRDSLGAQIEKLARFLPAQAK
;
A
#
# COMPACT_ATOMS: atom_id res chain seq x y z
N ARG A 1 -4.85 16.34 -25.88
CA ARG A 1 -3.94 15.18 -25.72
C ARG A 1 -4.75 14.04 -25.12
N ILE A 2 -4.82 12.89 -25.77
CA ILE A 2 -5.54 11.72 -25.25
C ILE A 2 -4.73 11.17 -24.08
N ALA A 3 -5.31 11.14 -22.88
CA ALA A 3 -4.74 10.57 -21.67
C ALA A 3 -5.25 9.13 -21.53
N THR A 4 -4.69 8.20 -22.32
CA THR A 4 -5.05 6.77 -22.23
C THR A 4 -4.04 6.03 -21.36
N TRP A 5 -4.53 5.06 -20.59
CA TRP A 5 -3.75 4.16 -19.73
C TRP A 5 -3.01 3.06 -20.52
N LEU A 6 -3.54 2.69 -21.68
CA LEU A 6 -3.01 1.71 -22.62
C LEU A 6 -2.73 2.37 -23.97
N LEU A 7 -1.73 1.87 -24.69
CA LEU A 7 -1.44 2.25 -26.07
C LEU A 7 -1.68 1.06 -27.01
N PRO A 8 -2.04 1.28 -28.28
CA PRO A 8 -2.02 0.19 -29.26
C PRO A 8 -0.59 -0.27 -29.53
N GLY A 9 -0.39 -1.57 -29.72
CA GLY A 9 0.86 -2.20 -30.15
C GLY A 9 0.59 -3.28 -31.18
N GLU A 10 1.62 -3.68 -31.93
CA GLU A 10 1.52 -4.67 -33.01
C GLU A 10 1.01 -6.03 -32.49
N ASP A 11 1.40 -6.41 -31.28
CA ASP A 11 1.01 -7.67 -30.63
C ASP A 11 -0.09 -7.51 -29.55
N GLY A 12 -0.72 -6.33 -29.47
CA GLY A 12 -1.75 -6.02 -28.48
C GLY A 12 -1.47 -4.74 -27.67
N PRO A 13 -2.27 -4.47 -26.62
CA PRO A 13 -2.13 -3.24 -25.82
C PRO A 13 -0.80 -3.18 -25.08
N ILE A 14 -0.13 -2.03 -25.15
CA ILE A 14 1.10 -1.73 -24.42
C ILE A 14 0.77 -0.88 -23.20
N ASN A 15 1.28 -1.29 -22.04
CA ASN A 15 1.11 -0.56 -20.79
C ASN A 15 1.86 0.78 -20.83
N THR A 16 1.22 1.83 -20.32
CA THR A 16 1.91 3.11 -20.09
C THR A 16 2.57 3.11 -18.72
N ILE A 17 3.59 3.95 -18.53
CA ILE A 17 4.17 4.24 -17.21
C ILE A 17 3.07 4.63 -16.21
N ARG A 18 2.08 5.40 -16.66
CA ARG A 18 0.98 5.83 -15.79
C ARG A 18 0.18 4.61 -15.32
N TRP A 19 -0.14 3.69 -16.21
CA TRP A 19 -0.87 2.47 -15.87
C TRP A 19 -0.12 1.62 -14.85
N GLU A 20 1.18 1.41 -15.05
CA GLU A 20 2.00 0.67 -14.08
C GLU A 20 2.01 1.36 -12.71
N LEU A 21 2.20 2.69 -12.66
CA LEU A 21 2.17 3.44 -11.40
C LEU A 21 0.80 3.40 -10.71
N THR A 22 -0.30 3.32 -11.47
CA THR A 22 -1.64 3.16 -10.90
C THR A 22 -1.88 1.75 -10.37
N ARG A 23 -1.40 0.71 -11.05
CA ARG A 23 -1.45 -0.67 -10.55
C ARG A 23 -0.61 -0.82 -9.28
N GLU A 24 0.60 -0.28 -9.29
CA GLU A 24 1.50 -0.27 -8.13
C GLU A 24 0.85 0.46 -6.93
N GLY A 25 0.20 1.61 -7.17
CA GLY A 25 -0.54 2.31 -6.11
C GLY A 25 -1.75 1.54 -5.58
N LEU A 26 -2.39 0.68 -6.38
CA LEU A 26 -3.46 -0.20 -5.93
C LEU A 26 -2.91 -1.32 -5.03
N GLU A 27 -1.77 -1.90 -5.39
CA GLU A 27 -1.06 -2.90 -4.60
C GLU A 27 -0.60 -2.33 -3.24
N ASP A 28 -0.11 -1.08 -3.24
CA ASP A 28 0.21 -0.38 -2.00
C ASP A 28 -1.02 -0.20 -1.10
N TYR A 29 -2.15 0.17 -1.68
CA TYR A 29 -3.40 0.30 -0.93
C TYR A 29 -3.84 -1.04 -0.35
N GLU A 30 -3.65 -2.14 -1.08
CA GLU A 30 -3.95 -3.48 -0.59
C GLU A 30 -3.10 -3.85 0.64
N TYR A 31 -1.82 -3.47 0.69
CA TYR A 31 -0.98 -3.66 1.88
C TYR A 31 -1.57 -2.93 3.10
N LEU A 32 -2.00 -1.68 2.91
CA LEU A 32 -2.65 -0.90 3.98
C LEU A 32 -3.93 -1.58 4.47
N TRP A 33 -4.76 -2.03 3.53
CA TRP A 33 -6.02 -2.69 3.83
C TRP A 33 -5.79 -4.01 4.59
N LEU A 34 -4.92 -4.88 4.07
CA LEU A 34 -4.60 -6.18 4.67
C LEU A 34 -4.05 -6.02 6.09
N LEU A 35 -3.05 -5.15 6.28
CA LEU A 35 -2.46 -4.95 7.58
C LEU A 35 -3.43 -4.31 8.57
N HIS A 36 -4.23 -3.33 8.12
CA HIS A 36 -5.27 -2.72 8.95
C HIS A 36 -6.22 -3.78 9.50
N HIS A 37 -6.77 -4.64 8.64
CA HIS A 37 -7.68 -5.69 9.05
C HIS A 37 -7.01 -6.76 9.92
N ALA A 38 -5.79 -7.18 9.57
CA ALA A 38 -5.04 -8.15 10.37
C ALA A 38 -4.76 -7.63 11.79
N VAL A 39 -4.41 -6.34 11.93
CA VAL A 39 -4.24 -5.69 13.24
C VAL A 39 -5.55 -5.67 14.03
N GLN A 40 -6.68 -5.30 13.40
CA GLN A 40 -7.98 -5.31 14.10
C GLN A 40 -8.36 -6.72 14.59
N ASN A 41 -8.18 -7.73 13.74
CA ASN A 41 -8.48 -9.13 14.06
C ASN A 41 -7.55 -9.67 15.15
N ALA A 42 -6.25 -9.34 15.11
CA ALA A 42 -5.29 -9.72 16.14
C ALA A 42 -5.69 -9.13 17.50
N LYS A 43 -6.04 -7.84 17.55
CA LYS A 43 -6.49 -7.16 18.77
C LYS A 43 -7.78 -7.76 19.32
N ALA A 44 -8.75 -8.05 18.45
CA ALA A 44 -10.01 -8.70 18.85
C ALA A 44 -9.77 -10.11 19.43
N ALA A 45 -8.73 -10.82 18.96
CA ALA A 45 -8.30 -12.10 19.49
C ALA A 45 -7.38 -12.00 20.73
N GLY A 46 -7.13 -10.79 21.24
CA GLY A 46 -6.25 -10.56 22.39
C GLY A 46 -4.76 -10.75 22.10
N ALA A 47 -4.35 -10.78 20.83
CA ALA A 47 -2.95 -10.84 20.44
C ALA A 47 -2.33 -9.44 20.36
N ASP A 48 -1.02 -9.35 20.60
CA ASP A 48 -0.26 -8.13 20.39
C ASP A 48 -0.13 -7.79 18.90
N ALA A 49 -0.47 -6.55 18.55
CA ALA A 49 -0.41 -5.99 17.21
C ALA A 49 0.30 -4.64 17.16
N THR A 50 1.02 -4.26 18.24
CA THR A 50 1.61 -2.93 18.39
C THR A 50 2.58 -2.60 17.25
N ASP A 51 3.36 -3.57 16.79
CA ASP A 51 4.31 -3.40 15.68
C ASP A 51 3.59 -3.16 14.34
N GLY A 52 2.43 -3.80 14.13
CA GLY A 52 1.58 -3.57 12.95
C GLY A 52 0.95 -2.18 12.97
N GLU A 53 0.49 -1.71 14.14
CA GLU A 53 0.00 -0.34 14.30
C GLU A 53 1.09 0.70 14.02
N ARG A 54 2.32 0.46 14.50
CA ARG A 54 3.47 1.33 14.18
C ARG A 54 3.77 1.35 12.70
N ALA A 55 3.76 0.21 12.01
CA ALA A 55 3.99 0.14 10.58
C ALA A 55 2.91 0.92 9.79
N LEU A 56 1.63 0.81 10.16
CA LEU A 56 0.55 1.60 9.55
C LEU A 56 0.75 3.11 9.76
N ALA A 57 1.22 3.52 10.94
CA ALA A 57 1.45 4.94 11.24
C ALA A 57 2.59 5.55 10.39
N ARG A 58 3.62 4.76 10.02
CA ARG A 58 4.75 5.20 9.19
C ARG A 58 4.34 5.67 7.80
N VAL A 59 3.18 5.27 7.29
CA VAL A 59 2.65 5.72 6.00
C VAL A 59 2.48 7.24 5.95
N ASN A 60 2.27 7.89 7.10
CA ASN A 60 2.23 9.34 7.19
C ASN A 60 3.58 10.02 6.85
N GLU A 61 4.70 9.29 6.91
CA GLU A 61 6.02 9.79 6.51
C GLU A 61 6.11 10.02 4.98
N LEU A 62 5.28 9.32 4.19
CA LEU A 62 5.21 9.45 2.73
C LEU A 62 4.52 10.74 2.27
N VAL A 63 3.81 11.41 3.17
CA VAL A 63 3.04 12.62 2.85
C VAL A 63 3.45 13.80 3.73
N ILE A 64 3.91 14.86 3.10
CA ILE A 64 4.19 16.14 3.75
C ILE A 64 2.91 16.97 3.73
N ARG A 65 2.27 17.13 4.89
CA ARG A 65 1.08 17.97 5.04
C ARG A 65 1.48 19.42 5.27
N LYS A 66 1.12 20.31 4.34
CA LYS A 66 1.30 21.77 4.47
C LYS A 66 -0.07 22.46 4.42
N GLY A 67 -0.70 22.62 5.59
CA GLY A 67 -2.05 23.17 5.71
C GLY A 67 -3.10 22.23 5.09
N ARG A 68 -3.80 22.69 4.04
CA ARG A 68 -4.75 21.90 3.25
C ARG A 68 -4.10 21.16 2.06
N SER A 69 -2.82 21.40 1.80
CA SER A 69 -2.09 20.75 0.71
C SER A 69 -1.37 19.50 1.20
N LEU A 70 -1.49 18.42 0.44
CA LEU A 70 -0.67 17.22 0.57
C LEU A 70 0.43 17.27 -0.50
N ARG A 71 1.68 17.09 -0.09
CA ARG A 71 2.80 16.87 -1.00
C ARG A 71 3.34 15.47 -0.76
N PHE A 72 3.65 14.76 -1.83
CA PHE A 72 4.37 13.50 -1.75
C PHE A 72 5.82 13.75 -1.34
N ASN A 73 6.38 12.86 -0.52
CA ASN A 73 7.81 12.84 -0.23
C ASN A 73 8.56 12.24 -1.43
N PRO A 74 9.45 12.98 -2.10
CA PRO A 74 10.08 12.52 -3.34
C PRO A 74 11.17 11.44 -3.13
N ASP A 75 11.49 11.06 -1.90
CA ASP A 75 12.48 10.02 -1.62
C ASP A 75 11.92 8.61 -1.91
N PRO A 76 12.42 7.91 -2.95
CA PRO A 76 11.95 6.57 -3.28
C PRO A 76 12.37 5.54 -2.23
N ALA A 77 13.48 5.74 -1.51
CA ALA A 77 13.94 4.80 -0.49
C ALA A 77 12.92 4.69 0.64
N LEU A 78 12.36 5.84 1.06
CA LEU A 78 11.31 5.85 2.08
C LEU A 78 10.06 5.07 1.67
N LEU A 79 9.64 5.16 0.40
CA LEU A 79 8.51 4.39 -0.11
C LEU A 79 8.77 2.88 0.00
N HIS A 80 9.96 2.43 -0.42
CA HIS A 80 10.35 1.03 -0.31
C HIS A 80 10.45 0.57 1.16
N ASP A 81 11.05 1.37 2.03
CA ASP A 81 11.15 1.05 3.46
C ASP A 81 9.78 0.91 4.14
N VAL A 82 8.80 1.74 3.74
CA VAL A 82 7.42 1.64 4.23
C VAL A 82 6.77 0.36 3.69
N ARG A 83 6.93 0.04 2.40
CA ARG A 83 6.41 -1.20 1.81
C ARG A 83 6.95 -2.44 2.51
N ASP A 84 8.26 -2.50 2.71
CA ASP A 84 8.93 -3.62 3.38
C ASP A 84 8.45 -3.74 4.83
N SER A 85 8.31 -2.60 5.53
CA SER A 85 7.77 -2.56 6.88
C SER A 85 6.33 -3.05 6.96
N LEU A 86 5.48 -2.74 5.98
CA LEU A 86 4.09 -3.21 5.93
C LEU A 86 4.05 -4.71 5.63
N GLY A 87 4.76 -5.15 4.58
CA GLY A 87 4.84 -6.55 4.16
C GLY A 87 5.32 -7.47 5.28
N ALA A 88 6.40 -7.09 5.97
CA ALA A 88 6.93 -7.86 7.10
C ALA A 88 5.92 -8.02 8.25
N GLN A 89 5.04 -7.04 8.48
CA GLN A 89 4.01 -7.14 9.52
C GLN A 89 2.78 -7.92 9.04
N ILE A 90 2.44 -7.83 7.75
CA ILE A 90 1.41 -8.68 7.12
C ILE A 90 1.80 -10.15 7.29
N GLU A 91 3.06 -10.53 7.01
CA GLU A 91 3.55 -11.90 7.18
C GLU A 91 3.45 -12.37 8.64
N LYS A 92 3.87 -11.54 9.61
CA LYS A 92 3.77 -11.86 11.04
C LYS A 92 2.33 -12.05 11.50
N LEU A 93 1.40 -11.25 10.96
CA LEU A 93 -0.02 -11.29 11.30
C LEU A 93 -0.84 -12.13 10.31
N ALA A 94 -0.22 -12.94 9.46
CA ALA A 94 -0.88 -13.63 8.36
C ALA A 94 -2.09 -14.48 8.81
N ARG A 95 -2.01 -15.09 9.99
CA ARG A 95 -3.12 -15.88 10.58
C ARG A 95 -4.37 -15.07 10.93
N PHE A 96 -4.25 -13.75 10.99
CA PHE A 96 -5.34 -12.82 11.29
C PHE A 96 -5.84 -12.08 10.04
N LEU A 97 -5.31 -12.39 8.86
CA LEU A 97 -5.76 -11.77 7.62
C LEU A 97 -7.25 -12.02 7.40
N PRO A 98 -7.97 -11.06 6.80
CA PRO A 98 -9.35 -11.27 6.41
C PRO A 98 -9.43 -12.42 5.42
N ALA A 99 -10.45 -13.27 5.53
CA ALA A 99 -10.74 -14.24 4.49
C ALA A 99 -10.94 -13.49 3.16
N GLN A 100 -10.38 -14.01 2.05
CA GLN A 100 -10.69 -13.42 0.75
C GLN A 100 -12.22 -13.45 0.57
N ALA A 101 -12.82 -12.26 0.44
CA ALA A 101 -14.20 -12.16 0.01
C ALA A 101 -14.25 -12.77 -1.39
N LYS A 102 -14.82 -13.98 -1.49
CA LYS A 102 -15.11 -14.64 -2.77
C LYS A 102 -16.14 -13.84 -3.56
#